data_AF-A0A5C8MGX1-F1
#
_entry.id   AF-A0A5C8MGX1-F1
#
_cell.length_a   1.000
_cell.length_b   1.000
_cell.length_c   1.000
_cell.angle_alpha   90.00
_cell.angle_beta   90.00
_cell.angle_gamma   90.00
#
_symmetry.space_group_name_H-M   'P 1'
#
loop_
_entity.id
_entity.type
_entity.pdbx_description
1 polymer ?
#
loop_
_entity_poly.entity_id
_entity_poly.type
_entity_poly.pdbx_seq_one_letter_code
_entity_poly.pdbx_strand_id
1 'polypeptide(L)' 'MSTNIVWHQTSITKKDRRKRNGHHSAILWFTGLSGSGKSTIANAVSKK' A
#
# COMPACT_ATOMS: atom_id res chain seq x y z
N MET A 1 12.90 23.93 -9.97
CA MET A 1 11.70 23.21 -10.46
C MET A 1 12.11 22.41 -11.67
N SER A 2 11.84 21.11 -11.67
CA SER A 2 12.19 20.20 -12.77
C SER A 2 11.30 20.46 -13.98
N THR A 3 11.89 20.94 -15.07
CA THR A 3 11.23 21.39 -16.31
C THR A 3 10.81 20.26 -17.27
N ASN A 4 11.30 19.03 -17.05
CA ASN A 4 11.13 17.89 -17.96
C ASN A 4 10.49 16.67 -17.27
N ILE A 5 9.49 16.87 -16.40
CA ILE A 5 8.73 15.77 -15.80
C ILE A 5 7.31 15.80 -16.36
N VAL A 6 6.90 14.71 -16.99
CA VAL A 6 5.53 14.49 -17.46
C VAL A 6 4.92 13.29 -16.74
N TRP A 7 3.64 13.41 -16.37
CA TRP A 7 2.90 12.31 -15.76
C TRP A 7 2.48 11.31 -16.84
N HIS A 8 2.94 10.07 -16.73
CA HIS A 8 2.45 8.98 -17.57
C HIS A 8 1.15 8.42 -17.00
N GLN A 9 0.09 8.44 -17.80
CA GLN A 9 -1.17 7.80 -17.44
C GLN A 9 -1.03 6.29 -17.58
N THR A 10 -1.39 5.56 -16.52
CA THR A 10 -1.39 4.10 -16.54
C THR A 10 -2.72 3.58 -17.08
N SER A 11 -2.69 2.54 -17.91
CA SER A 11 -3.90 1.88 -18.44
C SER A 11 -4.82 1.29 -17.36
N ILE A 12 -4.30 1.03 -16.15
CA ILE A 12 -5.05 0.53 -15.00
C ILE A 12 -5.23 1.65 -13.97
N THR A 13 -6.47 2.05 -13.74
CA THR A 13 -6.78 3.11 -12.77
C THR A 13 -6.85 2.57 -11.33
N LYS A 14 -6.85 3.50 -10.37
CA LYS A 14 -7.14 3.19 -8.96
C LYS A 14 -8.54 2.56 -8.78
N LYS A 15 -9.51 3.00 -9.58
CA LYS A 15 -10.89 2.48 -9.54
C LYS A 15 -10.93 1.03 -9.98
N ASP A 16 -10.18 0.67 -11.03
CA ASP A 16 -10.12 -0.70 -11.55
C ASP A 16 -9.53 -1.67 -10.51
N ARG A 17 -8.45 -1.28 -9.83
CA ARG A 17 -7.86 -2.07 -8.75
C ARG A 17 -8.82 -2.27 -7.58
N ARG A 18 -9.54 -1.22 -7.17
CA ARG A 18 -10.53 -1.28 -6.08
C ARG A 18 -11.73 -2.16 -6.44
N LYS A 19 -12.25 -2.04 -7.67
CA LYS A 19 -13.35 -2.90 -8.16
C LYS A 19 -12.94 -4.37 -8.16
N ARG A 20 -11.73 -4.68 -8.61
CA ARG A 20 -11.20 -6.06 -8.61
C ARG A 20 -11.04 -6.65 -7.22
N ASN A 21 -10.54 -5.86 -6.27
CA ASN A 21 -10.24 -6.32 -4.92
C ASN A 21 -11.46 -6.30 -3.98
N GLY A 22 -12.54 -5.60 -4.35
CA GLY A 22 -13.73 -5.44 -3.50
C GLY A 22 -13.55 -4.50 -2.30
N HIS A 23 -12.41 -3.81 -2.20
CA HIS A 23 -12.11 -2.88 -1.11
C HIS A 23 -11.19 -1.74 -1.54
N HIS A 24 -11.10 -0.70 -0.71
CA HIS A 24 -10.15 0.40 -0.90
C HIS A 24 -8.73 -0.03 -0.53
N SER A 25 -7.74 0.43 -1.28
CA SER A 25 -6.32 0.29 -0.91
C SER A 25 -6.02 1.09 0.35
N ALA A 26 -5.27 0.50 1.28
CA ALA A 26 -4.82 1.12 2.52
C ALA A 26 -3.35 0.76 2.79
N ILE A 27 -2.70 1.54 3.65
CA ILE A 27 -1.36 1.25 4.17
C ILE A 27 -1.53 1.05 5.68
N LEU A 28 -1.09 -0.10 6.18
CA LEU A 28 -0.98 -0.36 7.62
C LEU A 28 0.47 -0.11 8.03
N TRP A 29 0.71 0.98 8.76
CA TRP A 29 2.04 1.40 9.16
C TRP A 29 2.27 1.10 10.65
N PHE A 30 2.96 0.00 10.95
CA PHE A 30 3.25 -0.41 12.32
C PHE A 30 4.48 0.31 12.86
N THR A 31 4.33 1.03 13.98
CA THR A 31 5.43 1.70 14.69
C THR A 31 5.46 1.28 16.16
N GLY A 32 6.61 1.47 16.81
CA GLY A 32 6.81 1.05 18.20
C GLY A 32 8.24 0.59 18.48
N LEU A 33 8.56 0.44 19.76
CA LEU A 33 9.87 0.04 20.29
C LEU A 33 10.32 -1.34 19.79
N SER A 34 11.63 -1.63 19.83
CA SER A 34 12.12 -2.99 19.56
C SER A 34 11.45 -4.00 20.49
N GLY A 35 11.09 -5.18 19.98
CA GLY A 35 10.36 -6.20 20.75
C GLY A 35 8.84 -5.98 20.89
N SER A 36 8.28 -4.83 20.46
CA SER A 36 6.83 -4.55 20.58
C SER A 36 5.91 -5.36 19.65
N GLY A 37 6.43 -6.37 18.96
CA GLY A 37 5.63 -7.27 18.11
C GLY A 37 5.27 -6.75 16.71
N LYS A 38 5.82 -5.62 16.24
CA LYS A 38 5.53 -5.06 14.88
C LYS A 38 5.64 -6.09 13.76
N SER A 39 6.78 -6.79 13.67
CA SER A 39 7.03 -7.79 12.63
C SER A 39 6.16 -9.04 12.80
N THR A 40 5.87 -9.43 14.05
CA THR A 40 4.97 -10.56 14.34
C THR A 40 3.57 -10.32 13.79
N ILE A 41 3.00 -9.14 14.07
CA ILE A 41 1.66 -8.76 13.58
C ILE A 41 1.66 -8.55 12.08
N ALA A 42 2.67 -7.85 11.52
CA ALA A 42 2.77 -7.64 10.07
C ALA A 42 2.83 -8.97 9.31
N ASN A 43 3.57 -9.95 9.82
CA ASN A 43 3.64 -11.30 9.25
C ASN A 43 2.31 -12.04 9.39
N ALA A 44 1.64 -11.96 10.53
CA ALA A 44 0.34 -12.61 10.74
C ALA A 44 -0.74 -12.06 9.79
N VAL A 45 -0.78 -10.74 9.56
CA VAL A 45 -1.71 -10.09 8.62
C VAL A 45 -1.41 -10.43 7.16
N SER A 46 -0.13 -10.62 6.81
CA SER A 46 0.29 -10.95 5.44
C SER A 46 0.06 -12.43 5.09
N LYS A 47 0.06 -13.31 6.10
CA LYS A 47 -0.27 -14.73 5.93
C LYS A 47 -1.75 -14.86 5.59
N LYS A 48 -2.00 -15.33 4.36
CA LYS A 48 -3.33 -15.68 3.83
C LYS A 48 -3.85 -16.96 4.46
#